data_AF-A0A8X7MJ01-F1
#
_entry.id   AF-A0A8X7MJ01-F1
#
_cell.length_a   1.000
_cell.length_b   1.000
_cell.length_c   1.000
_cell.angle_alpha   90.00
_cell.angle_beta   90.00
_cell.angle_gamma   90.00
#
_symmetry.space_group_name_H-M   'P 1'
#
loop_
_entity.id
_entity.type
_entity.pdbx_description
1 polymer ?
#
loop_
_entity_poly.entity_id
_entity_poly.type
_entity_poly.pdbx_seq_one_letter_code
_entity_poly.pdbx_strand_id
1 'polypeptide(L)'
;MFAKLAVAGLAAASIISAAPLVQKRQSESKPDIDVIILNYALTLEHLENAFYRDTLAKYDNAAFASAGFPSWVRSRFAEIGAHEKAHVDFLSTALGANATAECTYEFGITDPK
;
A
#
# COMPACT_ATOMS: atom_id res chain seq x y z
N MET A 1 16.40 19.89 86.31
CA MET A 1 15.19 20.38 85.63
C MET A 1 15.58 21.54 84.72
N PHE A 2 14.94 21.65 83.56
CA PHE A 2 15.20 22.54 82.40
C PHE A 2 16.22 22.03 81.36
N ALA A 3 15.65 21.36 80.35
CA ALA A 3 16.30 20.95 79.12
C ALA A 3 16.54 22.15 78.18
N LYS A 4 17.69 22.15 77.50
CA LYS A 4 17.91 22.96 76.28
C LYS A 4 18.11 21.98 75.14
N LEU A 5 17.06 21.72 74.36
CA LEU A 5 17.18 21.05 73.06
C LEU A 5 17.78 22.06 72.08
N ALA A 6 18.97 21.75 71.55
CA ALA A 6 19.50 22.41 70.37
C ALA A 6 18.70 21.93 69.16
N VAL A 7 18.06 22.85 68.45
CA VAL A 7 17.43 22.58 67.16
C VAL A 7 18.55 22.51 66.12
N ALA A 8 18.94 21.29 65.76
CA ALA A 8 19.75 21.03 64.58
C ALA A 8 18.78 20.87 63.39
N GLY A 9 18.62 21.94 62.61
CA GLY A 9 17.87 21.89 61.36
C GLY A 9 18.60 21.02 60.34
N LEU A 10 18.10 19.80 60.12
CA LEU A 10 18.53 18.96 59.01
C LEU A 10 17.74 19.39 57.76
N ALA A 11 18.35 20.21 56.90
CA ALA A 11 17.83 20.45 55.56
C ALA A 11 18.09 19.19 54.71
N ALA A 12 17.10 18.31 54.63
CA ALA A 12 17.14 17.19 53.70
C ALA A 12 16.88 17.72 52.28
N ALA A 13 17.95 17.98 51.53
CA ALA A 13 17.86 18.27 50.10
C ALA A 13 17.34 17.02 49.38
N SER A 14 16.05 17.00 49.06
CA SER A 14 15.44 15.94 48.26
C SER A 14 15.86 16.15 46.81
N ILE A 15 16.86 15.38 46.35
CA ILE A 15 17.26 15.40 44.94
C ILE A 15 16.23 14.56 44.18
N ILE A 16 15.15 15.20 43.71
CA ILE A 16 14.24 14.55 42.76
C ILE A 16 14.96 14.55 41.40
N SER A 17 15.69 13.48 41.11
CA SER A 17 16.18 13.24 39.75
C SER A 17 14.99 12.92 38.85
N ALA A 18 14.46 13.92 38.17
CA ALA A 18 13.58 13.75 37.02
C ALA A 18 14.41 13.33 35.81
N ALA A 19 14.94 12.09 35.83
CA ALA A 19 15.49 11.51 34.63
C ALA A 19 14.32 11.29 33.65
N PRO A 20 14.39 11.78 32.40
CA PRO A 20 13.39 11.40 31.41
C PRO A 20 13.45 9.88 31.28
N LEU A 21 12.34 9.21 31.58
CA LEU A 21 12.15 7.83 31.14
C LEU A 21 12.17 7.89 29.62
N VAL A 22 13.35 7.66 29.02
CA VAL A 22 13.43 7.23 27.63
C VAL A 22 12.83 5.83 27.63
N GLN A 23 11.51 5.77 27.61
CA GLN A 23 10.80 4.55 27.32
C GLN A 23 11.17 4.25 25.88
N LYS A 24 12.19 3.40 25.73
CA LYS A 24 12.60 2.83 24.45
C LYS A 24 11.29 2.29 23.89
N ARG A 25 10.74 2.96 22.87
CA ARG A 25 9.55 2.48 22.18
C ARG A 25 9.87 1.02 21.89
N GLN A 26 9.16 0.09 22.52
CA GLN A 26 9.22 -1.30 22.10
C GLN A 26 8.86 -1.22 20.63
N SER A 27 9.88 -1.38 19.80
CA SER A 27 9.70 -1.63 18.39
C SER A 27 9.09 -3.01 18.37
N GLU A 28 7.77 -3.11 18.56
CA GLU A 28 7.05 -4.22 17.97
C GLU A 28 7.51 -4.27 16.51
N SER A 29 7.92 -5.45 16.06
CA SER A 29 8.22 -5.70 14.66
C SER A 29 6.93 -5.48 13.86
N LYS A 30 6.66 -4.22 13.54
CA LYS A 30 5.56 -3.83 12.67
C LYS A 30 5.85 -4.45 11.30
N PRO A 31 4.84 -5.02 10.65
CA PRO A 31 5.02 -5.49 9.28
C PRO A 31 5.53 -4.34 8.42
N ASP A 32 6.39 -4.67 7.46
CA ASP A 32 6.98 -3.69 6.55
C ASP A 32 5.86 -3.00 5.76
N ILE A 33 5.65 -1.72 6.07
CA ILE A 33 4.57 -0.94 5.49
C ILE A 33 4.76 -0.73 3.99
N ASP A 34 5.99 -0.71 3.51
CA ASP A 34 6.28 -0.55 2.09
C ASP A 34 5.83 -1.80 1.32
N VAL A 35 6.12 -3.00 1.85
CA VAL A 35 5.65 -4.26 1.27
C VAL A 35 4.12 -4.34 1.24
N ILE A 36 3.44 -3.85 2.29
CA ILE A 36 1.98 -3.79 2.33
C ILE A 36 1.44 -2.87 1.24
N ILE A 37 1.95 -1.65 1.15
CA ILE A 37 1.47 -0.63 0.20
C ILE A 37 1.75 -1.06 -1.24
N LEU A 38 2.94 -1.60 -1.52
CA LEU A 38 3.29 -2.07 -2.86
C LEU A 38 2.46 -3.28 -3.29
N ASN A 39 2.12 -4.19 -2.37
CA ASN A 39 1.19 -5.29 -2.69
C ASN A 39 -0.25 -4.81 -2.90
N TYR A 40 -0.69 -3.79 -2.17
CA TYR A 40 -1.98 -3.14 -2.43
C TYR A 40 -2.00 -2.55 -3.85
N ALA A 41 -0.94 -1.81 -4.24
CA ALA A 41 -0.80 -1.31 -5.61
C ALA A 41 -0.80 -2.46 -6.63
N LEU A 42 0.04 -3.48 -6.45
CA LEU A 42 0.11 -4.62 -7.36
C LEU A 42 -1.24 -5.34 -7.53
N THR A 43 -2.05 -5.39 -6.48
CA THR A 43 -3.41 -5.96 -6.58
C THR A 43 -4.30 -5.16 -7.53
N LEU A 44 -4.20 -3.82 -7.50
CA LEU A 44 -4.93 -2.94 -8.43
C LEU A 44 -4.39 -3.12 -9.86
N GLU A 45 -3.06 -3.13 -10.03
CA GLU A 45 -2.47 -3.31 -11.36
C GLU A 45 -2.84 -4.66 -11.99
N HIS A 46 -2.91 -5.74 -11.20
CA HIS A 46 -3.38 -7.05 -11.65
C HIS A 46 -4.83 -6.98 -12.14
N LEU A 47 -5.73 -6.34 -11.37
CA LEU A 47 -7.13 -6.16 -11.72
C LEU A 47 -7.27 -5.38 -13.03
N GLU A 48 -6.55 -4.27 -13.17
CA GLU A 48 -6.64 -3.38 -14.33
C GLU A 48 -6.02 -4.02 -15.58
N ASN A 49 -4.84 -4.63 -15.46
CA ASN A 49 -4.21 -5.38 -16.54
C ASN A 49 -5.12 -6.53 -17.02
N ALA A 50 -5.73 -7.28 -16.09
CA ALA A 50 -6.68 -8.33 -16.44
C ALA A 50 -7.89 -7.78 -17.18
N PHE A 51 -8.47 -6.67 -16.70
CA PHE A 51 -9.59 -6.01 -17.36
C PHE A 51 -9.26 -5.66 -18.82
N TYR A 52 -8.15 -4.96 -19.07
CA TYR A 52 -7.78 -4.55 -20.43
C TYR A 52 -7.42 -5.75 -21.31
N ARG A 53 -6.59 -6.67 -20.81
CA ARG A 53 -6.15 -7.87 -21.54
C ARG A 53 -7.35 -8.72 -21.97
N ASP A 54 -8.25 -9.03 -21.05
CA ASP A 54 -9.34 -9.96 -21.30
C ASP A 54 -10.46 -9.31 -22.14
N THR A 55 -10.73 -8.03 -21.91
CA THR A 55 -11.68 -7.25 -22.74
C THR A 55 -11.19 -7.11 -24.17
N LEU A 56 -9.91 -6.79 -24.38
CA LEU A 56 -9.34 -6.63 -25.73
C LEU A 56 -9.18 -7.95 -26.49
N ALA A 57 -9.05 -9.08 -25.77
CA ALA A 57 -9.09 -10.41 -26.35
C ALA A 57 -10.50 -10.80 -26.79
N LYS A 58 -11.54 -10.35 -26.08
CA LYS A 58 -12.95 -10.61 -26.40
C LYS A 58 -13.50 -9.70 -27.49
N TYR A 59 -13.09 -8.43 -27.51
CA TYR A 59 -13.66 -7.41 -28.38
C TYR A 59 -12.60 -6.79 -29.31
N ASP A 60 -12.73 -7.10 -30.60
CA ASP A 60 -11.85 -6.60 -31.65
C ASP A 60 -12.25 -5.21 -32.16
N ASN A 61 -11.56 -4.72 -33.20
CA ASN A 61 -11.90 -3.42 -33.81
C ASN A 61 -13.34 -3.39 -34.37
N ALA A 62 -13.86 -4.50 -34.88
CA ALA A 62 -15.20 -4.57 -35.44
C ALA A 62 -16.26 -4.50 -34.34
N ALA A 63 -16.02 -5.12 -33.17
CA ALA A 63 -16.89 -5.01 -32.00
C ALA A 63 -16.97 -3.56 -31.51
N PHE A 64 -15.83 -2.86 -31.39
CA PHE A 64 -15.79 -1.44 -31.01
C PHE A 64 -16.51 -0.55 -32.05
N ALA A 65 -16.29 -0.80 -33.34
CA ALA A 65 -16.98 -0.06 -34.40
C ALA A 65 -18.50 -0.30 -34.37
N SER A 66 -18.94 -1.54 -34.13
CA SER A 66 -20.35 -1.91 -33.99
C SER A 66 -21.01 -1.28 -32.76
N ALA A 67 -20.23 -1.07 -31.69
CA ALA A 67 -20.66 -0.31 -30.51
C ALA A 67 -20.73 1.23 -30.76
N GLY A 68 -20.30 1.70 -31.92
CA GLY A 68 -20.35 3.11 -32.33
C GLY A 68 -19.11 3.92 -31.94
N PHE A 69 -18.01 3.26 -31.55
CA PHE A 69 -16.78 3.96 -31.20
C PHE A 69 -15.94 4.33 -32.43
N PRO A 70 -15.26 5.48 -32.41
CA PRO A 70 -14.18 5.78 -33.35
C PRO A 70 -13.06 4.73 -33.30
N SER A 71 -12.38 4.52 -34.43
CA SER A 71 -11.31 3.51 -34.56
C SER A 71 -10.14 3.69 -33.58
N TRP A 72 -9.89 4.91 -33.11
CA TRP A 72 -8.82 5.21 -32.16
C TRP A 72 -9.13 4.76 -30.72
N VAL A 73 -10.39 4.52 -30.37
CA VAL A 73 -10.78 4.17 -28.99
C VAL A 73 -10.16 2.86 -28.56
N ARG A 74 -10.27 1.80 -29.38
CA ARG A 74 -9.67 0.51 -29.04
C ARG A 74 -8.15 0.60 -28.91
N SER A 75 -7.49 1.40 -29.75
CA SER A 75 -6.05 1.64 -29.64
C SER A 75 -5.67 2.28 -28.31
N ARG A 76 -6.49 3.17 -27.76
CA ARG A 76 -6.27 3.73 -26.42
C ARG A 76 -6.44 2.70 -25.31
N PHE A 77 -7.42 1.82 -25.41
CA PHE A 77 -7.55 0.70 -24.47
C PHE A 77 -6.32 -0.20 -24.51
N ALA A 78 -5.78 -0.48 -25.71
CA ALA A 78 -4.55 -1.26 -25.85
C ALA A 78 -3.32 -0.55 -25.28
N GLU A 79 -3.22 0.77 -25.45
CA GLU A 79 -2.14 1.58 -24.86
C GLU A 79 -2.20 1.56 -23.33
N ILE A 80 -3.38 1.75 -22.74
CA ILE A 80 -3.56 1.69 -21.29
C ILE A 80 -3.25 0.29 -20.77
N GLY A 81 -3.77 -0.77 -21.41
CA GLY A 81 -3.44 -2.15 -21.03
C GLY A 81 -1.93 -2.46 -21.06
N ALA A 82 -1.18 -1.82 -21.97
CA ALA A 82 0.28 -1.94 -21.99
C ALA A 82 0.96 -1.23 -20.81
N HIS A 83 0.42 -0.10 -20.35
CA HIS A 83 0.89 0.57 -19.13
C HIS A 83 0.64 -0.29 -17.90
N GLU A 84 -0.57 -0.84 -17.74
CA GLU A 84 -0.90 -1.64 -16.55
C GLU A 84 -0.08 -2.94 -16.51
N LYS A 85 0.19 -3.55 -17.67
CA LYS A 85 1.15 -4.65 -17.74
C LYS A 85 2.55 -4.22 -17.27
N ALA A 86 3.02 -3.05 -17.69
CA ALA A 86 4.33 -2.55 -17.27
C ALA A 86 4.37 -2.28 -15.75
N HIS A 87 3.28 -1.80 -15.16
CA HIS A 87 3.16 -1.66 -13.71
C HIS A 87 3.21 -3.02 -12.98
N VAL A 88 2.47 -4.03 -13.46
CA VAL A 88 2.52 -5.40 -12.93
C VAL A 88 3.95 -5.95 -12.98
N ASP A 89 4.62 -5.84 -14.13
CA ASP A 89 5.99 -6.35 -14.32
C ASP A 89 6.98 -5.66 -13.35
N PHE A 90 6.87 -4.32 -13.22
CA PHE A 90 7.71 -3.53 -12.34
C PHE A 90 7.49 -3.88 -10.86
N LEU A 91 6.25 -3.86 -10.38
CA LEU A 91 5.91 -4.11 -8.99
C LEU A 91 6.21 -5.56 -8.58
N SER A 92 5.92 -6.53 -9.46
CA SER A 92 6.27 -7.94 -9.23
C SER A 92 7.78 -8.12 -9.08
N THR A 93 8.57 -7.41 -9.91
CA THR A 93 10.04 -7.42 -9.81
C THR A 93 10.52 -6.77 -8.51
N ALA A 94 9.95 -5.63 -8.12
CA ALA A 94 10.33 -4.91 -6.92
C ALA A 94 10.01 -5.68 -5.63
N LEU A 95 8.85 -6.36 -5.60
CA LEU A 95 8.40 -7.16 -4.45
C LEU A 95 9.05 -8.55 -4.38
N GLY A 96 9.49 -9.10 -5.52
CA GLY A 96 10.13 -10.41 -5.60
C GLY A 96 9.26 -11.52 -5.01
N ALA A 97 9.82 -12.28 -4.06
CA ALA A 97 9.09 -13.37 -3.40
C ALA A 97 7.89 -12.91 -2.55
N ASN A 98 7.81 -11.62 -2.22
CA ASN A 98 6.69 -11.05 -1.46
C ASN A 98 5.56 -10.54 -2.37
N ALA A 99 5.67 -10.69 -3.70
CA ALA A 99 4.66 -10.24 -4.64
C ALA A 99 3.40 -11.10 -4.53
N THR A 100 2.25 -10.43 -4.41
CA THR A 100 0.95 -11.09 -4.50
C THR A 100 0.69 -11.61 -5.91
N ALA A 101 0.04 -12.76 -5.98
CA ALA A 101 -0.38 -13.35 -7.24
C ALA A 101 -1.62 -12.63 -7.81
N GLU A 102 -1.74 -12.64 -9.13
CA GLU A 102 -2.96 -12.24 -9.85
C GLU A 102 -4.14 -13.13 -9.40
N CYS A 103 -5.33 -12.53 -9.23
CA CYS A 103 -6.55 -13.30 -8.97
C CYS A 103 -7.23 -13.74 -10.28
N THR A 104 -8.27 -14.56 -10.16
CA THR A 104 -9.21 -14.78 -11.27
C THR A 104 -10.33 -13.76 -11.17
N TYR A 105 -10.61 -13.06 -12.27
CA TYR A 105 -11.59 -11.98 -12.33
C TYR A 105 -12.74 -12.33 -13.27
N GLU A 106 -13.96 -12.01 -12.84
CA GLU A 106 -15.17 -12.18 -13.63
C GLU A 106 -15.83 -10.81 -13.81
N PHE A 107 -15.50 -10.12 -14.90
CA PHE A 107 -15.95 -8.75 -15.13
C PHE A 107 -17.39 -8.63 -15.64
N GLY A 108 -18.00 -9.73 -16.12
CA GLY A 108 -19.38 -9.74 -16.59
C GLY A 108 -19.66 -8.84 -17.82
N ILE A 109 -18.62 -8.41 -18.55
CA ILE A 109 -18.76 -7.47 -19.68
C ILE A 109 -19.47 -8.17 -20.85
N THR A 110 -20.60 -7.61 -21.27
CA THR A 110 -21.42 -8.13 -22.38
C THR A 110 -21.20 -7.40 -23.70
N ASP A 111 -20.69 -6.18 -23.66
CA ASP A 111 -20.36 -5.39 -24.84
C ASP A 111 -19.29 -4.32 -24.53
N PRO A 112 -18.69 -3.68 -25.55
CA PRO A 112 -17.64 -2.67 -25.34
C PRO A 112 -18.14 -1.30 -24.82
N LYS A 113 -19.45 -1.07 -24.68
CA LYS A 113 -20.04 0.25 -24.40
C LYS A 113 -20.40 0.45 -22.93
#